data_AF-A0A7J7WX43-F1
#
_entry.id   AF-A0A7J7WX43-F1
#
_cell.length_a   1.000
_cell.length_b   1.000
_cell.length_c   1.000
_cell.angle_alpha   90.00
_cell.angle_beta   90.00
_cell.angle_gamma   90.00
#
_symmetry.space_group_name_H-M   'P 1'
#
loop_
_entity.id
_entity.type
_entity.pdbx_description
1 polymer ?
#
loop_
_entity_poly.entity_id
_entity_poly.type
_entity_poly.pdbx_seq_one_letter_code
_entity_poly.pdbx_strand_id
1 'polypeptide(L)'
;MGGVLCPRPGCGAGLLPEPGQRRVTCEAGGLGCGLIFCRDCKDAYHEGECSALAAASGAAAQAYRVDARAAEQARWEESSRETIKKTTKPCPRCHVPVEKNGGCMHMKCPQPQCQLEWCWNCSCEWSRACMGAHWFDV
;
A
#
# COMPACT_ATOMS: atom_id res chain seq x y z
N MET A 1 33.82 8.13 0.68
CA MET A 1 33.77 6.75 1.20
C MET A 1 32.53 6.08 0.64
N GLY A 2 32.65 5.27 -0.41
CA GLY A 2 31.52 4.55 -0.99
C GLY A 2 31.90 3.10 -1.23
N GLY A 3 31.22 2.16 -0.56
CA GLY A 3 31.41 0.73 -0.75
C GLY A 3 30.76 0.22 -2.03
N VAL A 4 30.98 -1.06 -2.34
CA VAL A 4 30.36 -1.75 -3.48
C VAL A 4 29.86 -3.13 -3.04
N LEU A 5 28.71 -3.54 -3.57
CA LEU A 5 28.18 -4.89 -3.37
C LEU A 5 28.74 -5.84 -4.42
N CYS A 6 29.07 -7.06 -4.02
CA CYS A 6 29.43 -8.13 -4.94
C CYS A 6 28.24 -8.45 -5.87
N PRO A 7 28.43 -8.42 -7.20
CA PRO A 7 27.34 -8.64 -8.16
C PRO A 7 27.00 -10.12 -8.36
N ARG A 8 27.75 -11.05 -7.77
CA ARG A 8 27.49 -12.49 -7.92
C ARG A 8 26.11 -12.83 -7.32
N PRO A 9 25.21 -13.48 -8.09
CA PRO A 9 23.95 -14.00 -7.56
C PRO A 9 24.22 -14.90 -6.35
N GLY A 10 23.52 -14.65 -5.24
CA GLY A 10 23.68 -15.41 -4.00
C GLY A 10 24.86 -15.00 -3.10
N CYS A 11 25.66 -13.99 -3.48
CA CYS A 11 26.69 -13.43 -2.60
C CYS A 11 26.28 -12.09 -1.98
N GLY A 12 26.26 -11.01 -2.77
CA GLY A 12 25.87 -9.68 -2.29
C GLY A 12 26.77 -9.09 -1.19
N ALA A 13 27.98 -9.62 -0.97
CA ALA A 13 28.86 -9.15 0.10
C ALA A 13 29.21 -7.67 -0.06
N GLY A 14 29.17 -6.92 1.05
CA GLY A 14 29.56 -5.51 1.12
C GLY A 14 31.08 -5.37 1.21
N LEU A 15 31.68 -4.72 0.21
CA LEU A 15 33.12 -4.52 0.11
C LEU A 15 33.45 -3.03 0.22
N LEU A 16 34.53 -2.72 0.94
CA LEU A 16 35.07 -1.37 1.08
C LEU A 16 36.45 -1.31 0.42
N PRO A 17 36.54 -1.25 -0.92
CA PRO A 17 37.82 -1.10 -1.61
C PRO A 17 38.36 0.32 -1.42
N GLU A 18 39.69 0.46 -1.54
CA GLU A 18 40.37 1.74 -1.53
C GLU A 18 39.80 2.70 -2.59
N PRO A 19 39.79 4.02 -2.34
CA PRO A 19 39.34 4.99 -3.32
C PRO A 19 40.18 4.91 -4.59
N GLY A 20 39.52 4.86 -5.76
CA GLY A 20 40.20 4.76 -7.07
C GLY A 20 40.51 3.35 -7.55
N GLN A 21 40.36 2.31 -6.72
CA GLN A 21 40.58 0.94 -7.15
C GLN A 21 39.39 0.40 -7.97
N ARG A 22 39.61 0.10 -9.25
CA ARG A 22 38.60 -0.46 -10.19
C ARG A 22 38.48 -1.99 -10.09
N ARG A 23 39.60 -2.67 -9.83
CA ARG A 23 39.65 -4.12 -9.64
C ARG A 23 39.27 -4.47 -8.20
N VAL A 24 38.11 -5.10 -8.02
CA VAL A 24 37.62 -5.49 -6.68
C VAL A 24 37.53 -7.01 -6.60
N THR A 25 38.17 -7.61 -5.60
CA THR A 25 37.98 -9.03 -5.28
C THR A 25 37.00 -9.17 -4.12
N CYS A 26 36.03 -10.06 -4.27
CA CYS A 26 35.10 -10.41 -3.21
C CYS A 26 35.76 -11.32 -2.16
N GLU A 27 36.47 -10.69 -1.22
CA GLU A 27 37.20 -11.34 -0.12
C GLU A 27 36.64 -10.86 1.24
N ALA A 28 35.33 -10.95 1.43
CA ALA A 28 34.64 -10.50 2.64
C ALA A 28 34.99 -11.35 3.88
N GLY A 29 36.22 -11.22 4.40
CA GLY A 29 36.71 -11.91 5.59
C GLY A 29 36.69 -13.45 5.47
N GLY A 30 36.93 -14.01 4.27
CA GLY A 30 36.89 -15.46 4.03
C GLY A 30 35.51 -16.05 3.70
N LEU A 31 34.44 -15.25 3.77
CA LEU A 31 33.08 -15.62 3.32
C LEU A 31 32.76 -15.10 1.91
N GLY A 32 33.74 -14.46 1.28
CA GLY A 32 33.61 -13.93 -0.07
C GLY A 32 33.59 -15.04 -1.12
N CYS A 33 32.91 -14.78 -2.24
CA CYS A 33 32.78 -15.76 -3.32
C CYS A 33 34.02 -15.82 -4.25
N GLY A 34 35.04 -15.00 -4.00
CA GLY A 34 36.26 -14.93 -4.82
C GLY A 34 36.08 -14.30 -6.21
N LEU A 35 34.91 -13.73 -6.51
CA LEU A 35 34.70 -13.02 -7.77
C LEU A 35 35.61 -11.79 -7.86
N ILE A 36 36.33 -11.66 -8.96
CA ILE A 36 37.08 -10.45 -9.33
C ILE A 36 36.24 -9.69 -10.35
N PHE A 37 35.79 -8.49 -10.00
CA PHE A 37 34.88 -7.70 -10.81
C PHE A 37 35.31 -6.23 -10.89
N CYS A 38 34.82 -5.54 -11.91
CA CYS A 38 35.02 -4.12 -12.11
C CYS A 38 34.02 -3.33 -11.25
N ARG A 39 34.53 -2.40 -10.43
CA ARG A 39 33.72 -1.53 -9.55
C ARG A 39 32.63 -0.76 -10.32
N ASP A 40 32.96 -0.34 -11.54
CA ASP A 40 32.17 0.64 -12.28
C ASP A 40 30.99 -0.01 -13.00
N CYS A 41 31.24 -1.05 -13.81
CA CYS A 41 30.20 -1.75 -14.57
C CYS A 41 29.59 -2.97 -13.86
N LYS A 42 30.15 -3.41 -12.73
CA LYS A 42 29.75 -4.65 -12.02
C LYS A 42 29.99 -5.95 -12.81
N ASP A 43 30.65 -5.91 -13.96
CA ASP A 43 31.03 -7.10 -14.73
C ASP A 43 32.39 -7.69 -14.29
N ALA A 44 32.77 -8.83 -14.89
CA ALA A 44 34.10 -9.39 -14.73
C ALA A 44 35.19 -8.32 -14.96
N TYR A 45 36.23 -8.33 -14.14
CA TYR A 45 37.28 -7.32 -14.24
C TYR A 45 37.91 -7.33 -15.64
N HIS A 46 38.10 -6.13 -16.19
CA HIS A 46 38.67 -5.90 -17.50
C HIS A 46 39.62 -4.69 -17.44
N GLU A 47 40.56 -4.66 -18.37
CA GLU A 47 41.42 -3.50 -18.61
C GLU A 47 40.75 -2.56 -19.63
N GLY A 48 41.05 -1.27 -19.57
CA GLY A 48 40.41 -0.26 -20.43
C GLY A 48 39.02 0.20 -19.95
N GLU A 49 38.30 0.84 -20.87
CA GLU A 49 36.98 1.42 -20.61
C GLU A 49 35.89 0.35 -20.49
N CYS A 50 34.87 0.65 -19.68
CA CYS A 50 33.72 -0.26 -19.55
C CYS A 50 32.93 -0.23 -20.86
N SER A 51 32.73 -1.40 -21.48
CA SER A 51 31.89 -1.53 -22.69
C SER A 51 30.46 -1.05 -22.46
N ALA A 52 29.98 -1.12 -21.21
CA ALA A 52 28.70 -0.63 -20.77
C ALA A 52 28.81 0.70 -19.99
N LEU A 53 29.46 1.72 -20.55
CA LEU A 53 29.34 3.12 -20.11
C LEU A 53 27.94 3.73 -20.40
N ALA A 54 26.90 2.89 -20.39
CA ALA A 54 25.51 3.32 -20.44
C ALA A 54 24.91 3.28 -19.02
N ALA A 55 24.86 4.48 -18.43
CA ALA A 55 23.94 4.89 -17.36
C ALA A 55 24.27 4.53 -15.90
N ALA A 56 25.49 4.82 -15.44
CA ALA A 56 25.70 5.28 -14.05
C ALA A 56 25.57 6.82 -13.94
N SER A 57 24.78 7.43 -14.81
CA SER A 57 24.48 8.86 -14.83
C SER A 57 22.97 9.01 -14.80
N GLY A 58 22.43 9.52 -13.68
CA GLY A 58 21.09 10.11 -13.54
C GLY A 58 19.93 9.46 -14.30
N ALA A 59 19.09 8.72 -13.58
CA ALA A 59 17.83 8.16 -14.07
C ALA A 59 17.99 7.10 -15.18
N ALA A 60 18.26 5.86 -14.76
CA ALA A 60 17.75 4.71 -15.50
C ALA A 60 16.28 5.02 -15.82
N ALA A 61 15.91 5.00 -17.11
CA ALA A 61 14.55 5.22 -17.58
C ALA A 61 13.60 4.46 -16.65
N GLN A 62 12.86 5.20 -15.83
CA GLN A 62 12.09 4.62 -14.74
C GLN A 62 11.08 3.64 -15.34
N ALA A 63 11.37 2.34 -15.19
CA ALA A 63 10.42 1.27 -15.52
C ALA A 63 9.20 1.29 -14.59
N TYR A 64 9.27 2.10 -13.52
CA TYR A 64 8.16 2.35 -12.62
C TYR A 64 7.11 3.25 -13.29
N ARG A 65 6.19 2.62 -14.02
CA ARG A 65 4.99 3.27 -14.58
C ARG A 65 3.80 2.92 -13.69
N VAL A 66 3.21 3.95 -13.09
CA VAL A 66 1.96 3.81 -12.35
C VAL A 66 0.81 4.18 -13.29
N ASP A 67 -0.17 3.29 -13.42
CA ASP A 67 -1.41 3.61 -14.12
C ASP A 67 -2.22 4.63 -13.30
N ALA A 68 -2.55 5.77 -13.92
CA ALA A 68 -3.19 6.88 -13.23
C ALA A 68 -4.57 6.50 -12.67
N ARG A 69 -5.32 5.67 -13.39
CA ARG A 69 -6.66 5.23 -12.99
C ARG A 69 -6.59 4.25 -11.82
N ALA A 70 -5.71 3.26 -11.88
CA ALA A 70 -5.47 2.33 -10.78
C ALA A 70 -5.00 3.07 -9.51
N ALA A 71 -4.13 4.09 -9.67
CA ALA A 71 -3.71 4.92 -8.55
C ALA A 71 -4.86 5.74 -7.94
N GLU A 72 -5.80 6.23 -8.75
CA GLU A 72 -6.97 6.94 -8.27
C GLU A 72 -7.94 6.02 -7.52
N GLN A 73 -8.24 4.83 -8.06
CA GLN A 73 -9.12 3.86 -7.41
C GLN A 73 -8.53 3.28 -6.12
N ALA A 74 -7.20 3.19 -6.03
CA ALA A 74 -6.52 2.74 -4.82
C ALA A 74 -6.50 3.80 -3.70
N ARG A 75 -7.11 4.98 -3.89
CA ARG A 75 -7.24 5.99 -2.84
C ARG A 75 -8.23 5.53 -1.77
N TRP A 76 -7.72 5.40 -0.55
CA TRP A 76 -8.48 4.95 0.63
C TRP A 76 -9.77 5.76 0.89
N GLU A 77 -9.75 7.06 0.57
CA GLU A 77 -10.85 7.98 0.85
C GLU A 77 -12.13 7.65 0.07
N GLU A 78 -12.01 7.29 -1.21
CA GLU A 78 -13.18 6.98 -2.05
C GLU A 78 -13.81 5.64 -1.66
N SER A 79 -12.97 4.61 -1.45
CA SER A 79 -13.41 3.30 -0.95
C SER A 79 -14.11 3.40 0.41
N SER A 80 -13.64 4.28 1.29
CA SER A 80 -14.25 4.53 2.59
C SER A 80 -15.64 5.19 2.46
N ARG A 81 -15.78 6.18 1.56
CA ARG A 81 -17.06 6.87 1.32
C ARG A 81 -18.11 5.95 0.70
N GLU A 82 -17.72 5.09 -0.23
CA GLU A 82 -18.64 4.10 -0.80
C GLU A 82 -19.09 3.07 0.23
N THR A 83 -18.18 2.61 1.08
CA THR A 83 -18.52 1.67 2.16
C THR A 83 -19.52 2.31 3.12
N ILE A 84 -19.28 3.55 3.57
CA ILE A 84 -20.23 4.29 4.41
C ILE A 84 -21.59 4.39 3.73
N LYS A 85 -21.66 4.75 2.43
CA LYS A 85 -22.94 4.80 1.70
C LYS A 85 -23.67 3.44 1.63
N LYS A 86 -22.92 2.35 1.58
CA LYS A 86 -23.47 0.98 1.49
C LYS A 86 -23.91 0.44 2.85
N THR A 87 -23.26 0.83 3.94
CA THR A 87 -23.50 0.29 5.29
C THR A 87 -24.32 1.20 6.19
N THR A 88 -24.54 2.46 5.80
CA THR A 88 -25.29 3.45 6.58
C THR A 88 -26.56 3.93 5.87
N LYS A 89 -27.58 4.31 6.64
CA LYS A 89 -28.79 5.00 6.15
C LYS A 89 -28.99 6.31 6.92
N PRO A 90 -29.51 7.36 6.28
CA PRO A 90 -29.76 8.63 6.96
C PRO A 90 -30.92 8.52 7.93
N CYS A 91 -30.78 9.13 9.12
CA CYS A 91 -31.87 9.26 10.09
C CYS A 91 -33.07 10.02 9.46
N PRO A 92 -34.32 9.54 9.59
CA PRO A 92 -35.50 10.21 9.02
C PRO A 92 -35.76 11.63 9.53
N ARG A 93 -35.22 11.99 10.70
CA ARG A 93 -35.42 13.30 11.34
C ARG A 93 -34.24 14.25 11.15
N CYS A 94 -33.01 13.81 11.42
CA CYS A 94 -31.83 14.69 11.39
C CYS A 94 -30.88 14.44 10.22
N HIS A 95 -31.17 13.44 9.37
CA HIS A 95 -30.39 13.06 8.19
C HIS A 95 -28.93 12.65 8.42
N VAL A 96 -28.47 12.60 9.67
CA VAL A 96 -27.16 12.06 10.00
C VAL A 96 -27.09 10.59 9.59
N PRO A 97 -26.03 10.14 8.88
CA PRO A 97 -25.82 8.74 8.55
C PRO A 97 -25.71 7.88 9.80
N VAL A 98 -26.48 6.81 9.86
CA VAL A 98 -26.48 5.84 10.96
C VAL A 98 -26.09 4.47 10.41
N GLU A 99 -25.13 3.81 11.04
CA GLU A 99 -24.69 2.45 10.70
C GLU A 99 -25.55 1.39 11.41
N LYS A 100 -25.91 0.32 10.69
CA LYS A 100 -26.69 -0.78 11.25
C LYS A 100 -25.79 -1.70 12.09
N ASN A 101 -25.92 -1.64 13.41
CA ASN A 101 -25.15 -2.47 14.34
C ASN A 101 -25.84 -3.81 14.65
N GLY A 102 -26.07 -4.67 13.65
CA GLY A 102 -26.55 -6.04 13.82
C GLY A 102 -27.84 -6.37 13.07
N GLY A 103 -28.59 -7.37 13.57
CA GLY A 103 -29.78 -7.91 12.90
C GLY A 103 -31.10 -7.21 13.22
N CYS A 104 -31.15 -6.28 14.19
CA CYS A 104 -32.40 -5.60 14.56
C CYS A 104 -32.76 -4.48 13.57
N MET A 105 -34.04 -4.38 13.21
CA MET A 105 -34.56 -3.27 12.39
C MET A 105 -34.95 -2.05 13.23
N HIS A 106 -35.06 -2.19 14.55
CA HIS A 106 -35.27 -1.07 15.47
C HIS A 106 -33.95 -0.37 15.76
N MET A 107 -33.83 0.88 15.32
CA MET A 107 -32.63 1.67 15.47
C MET A 107 -32.88 2.93 16.25
N LYS A 108 -31.89 3.33 17.05
CA LYS A 108 -31.89 4.61 17.77
C LYS A 108 -30.84 5.54 17.15
N CYS A 109 -31.25 6.75 16.80
CA CYS A 109 -30.32 7.74 16.26
C CYS A 109 -29.25 8.08 17.32
N PRO A 110 -27.94 7.96 17.00
CA PRO A 110 -26.87 8.19 17.97
C PRO A 110 -26.67 9.68 18.30
N GLN A 111 -27.27 10.59 17.53
CA GLN A 111 -27.17 12.03 17.77
C GLN A 111 -27.88 12.41 19.07
N PRO A 112 -27.19 13.01 20.06
CA PRO A 112 -27.75 13.34 21.37
C PRO A 112 -28.99 14.22 21.31
N GLN A 113 -29.05 15.13 20.33
CA GLN A 113 -30.15 16.05 20.09
C GLN A 113 -31.34 15.44 19.32
N CYS A 114 -31.18 14.24 18.76
CA CYS A 114 -32.23 13.59 17.96
C CYS A 114 -32.85 12.40 18.69
N GLN A 115 -32.03 11.41 19.06
CA GLN A 115 -32.41 10.16 19.74
C GLN A 115 -33.67 9.44 19.22
N LEU A 116 -34.07 9.69 17.97
CA LEU A 116 -35.26 9.09 17.36
C LEU A 116 -35.07 7.58 17.29
N GLU A 117 -36.11 6.85 17.68
CA GLU A 117 -36.25 5.43 17.41
C GLU A 117 -37.00 5.22 16.10
N TRP A 118 -36.39 4.51 15.16
CA TRP A 118 -36.89 4.38 13.80
C TRP A 118 -36.63 2.99 13.22
N CYS A 119 -37.40 2.63 12.20
CA CYS A 119 -37.25 1.37 11.49
C CYS A 119 -36.23 1.50 10.35
N TRP A 120 -35.18 0.67 10.37
CA TRP A 120 -34.17 0.62 9.30
C TRP A 120 -34.75 0.30 7.92
N ASN A 121 -35.76 -0.55 7.86
CA ASN A 121 -36.39 -0.94 6.59
C ASN A 121 -37.34 0.15 6.05
N CYS A 122 -38.20 0.70 6.92
CA CYS A 122 -39.24 1.64 6.51
C CYS A 122 -38.79 3.11 6.47
N SER A 123 -37.65 3.45 7.11
CA SER A 123 -37.18 4.83 7.23
C SER A 123 -38.21 5.78 7.87
N CYS A 124 -38.95 5.29 8.85
CA CYS A 124 -39.96 6.04 9.63
C CYS A 124 -39.85 5.72 11.12
N GLU A 125 -40.59 6.47 11.96
CA GLU A 125 -40.62 6.25 13.42
C GLU A 125 -41.03 4.81 13.78
N TRP A 126 -40.34 4.24 14.77
CA TRP A 126 -40.54 2.86 15.16
C TRP A 126 -41.95 2.62 15.71
N SER A 127 -42.62 1.58 15.22
CA SER A 127 -44.01 1.27 15.61
C SER A 127 -44.23 -0.22 15.81
N ARG A 128 -45.33 -0.57 16.49
CA ARG A 128 -45.74 -1.98 16.68
C ARG A 128 -46.00 -2.72 15.36
N ALA A 129 -46.38 -1.99 14.30
CA ALA A 129 -46.51 -2.58 12.97
C ALA A 129 -45.15 -3.05 12.43
N CYS A 130 -44.09 -2.24 12.61
CA CYS A 130 -42.73 -2.62 12.22
C CYS A 130 -42.24 -3.83 13.04
N MET A 131 -42.52 -3.82 14.34
CA MET A 131 -42.23 -4.90 15.26
C MET A 131 -42.87 -6.23 14.84
N GLY A 132 -44.13 -6.22 14.40
CA GLY A 132 -44.83 -7.43 13.97
C GLY A 132 -44.44 -7.92 12.57
N ALA A 133 -44.08 -7.01 11.66
CA ALA A 133 -43.85 -7.34 10.26
C ALA A 133 -42.37 -7.64 9.92
N HIS A 134 -41.43 -6.92 10.53
CA HIS A 134 -40.00 -7.00 10.19
C HIS A 134 -39.14 -6.56 11.37
N TRP A 135 -39.28 -7.22 12.53
CA TRP A 135 -38.47 -6.92 13.71
C TRP A 135 -36.97 -7.06 13.41
N PHE A 136 -36.58 -8.15 12.77
CA PHE A 136 -35.20 -8.49 12.47
C PHE A 136 -34.97 -8.61 10.97
N ASP A 137 -33.70 -8.57 10.57
CA ASP A 137 -33.26 -8.95 9.24
C ASP A 137 -33.53 -10.43 9.00
N VAL A 138 -33.88 -10.78 7.75
CA VAL A 138 -34.06 -12.16 7.30
C VAL A 138 -32.72 -12.84 7.01
#